data_AF-A0A948B403-F1
#
_entry.id   AF-A0A948B403-F1
#
_cell.length_a   1.000
_cell.length_b   1.000
_cell.length_c   1.000
_cell.angle_alpha   90.00
_cell.angle_beta   90.00
_cell.angle_gamma   90.00
#
_symmetry.space_group_name_H-M   'P 1'
#
loop_
_entity.id
_entity.type
_entity.pdbx_description
1 polymer ?
#
loop_
_entity_poly.entity_id
_entity_poly.type
_entity_poly.pdbx_seq_one_letter_code
_entity_poly.pdbx_strand_id
1 'polypeptide(L)' 'MKTLYWATRLTGYAAGGIGMILFVLGRQSETPRGALFVTGATLLILSFAAFFVSYLLYIFKRLSRP' A
#
# COMPACT_ATOMS: atom_id res chain seq x y z
N MET A 1 2.89 19.63 2.29
CA MET A 1 3.35 18.58 1.34
C MET A 1 4.31 17.55 1.96
N LYS A 2 5.37 17.95 2.70
CA LYS A 2 6.36 16.99 3.25
C LYS A 2 5.75 15.97 4.22
N THR A 3 4.89 16.41 5.15
CA THR A 3 4.21 15.52 6.11
C THR A 3 3.28 14.53 5.43
N LEU A 4 2.45 15.01 4.49
CA LEU A 4 1.52 14.16 3.73
C LEU A 4 2.26 13.10 2.90
N TYR A 5 3.38 13.47 2.25
CA TYR A 5 4.23 12.54 1.52
C TYR A 5 4.77 11.42 2.41
N TRP A 6 5.29 11.75 3.60
CA TRP A 6 5.83 10.74 4.51
C TRP A 6 4.73 9.87 5.10
N ALA A 7 3.58 10.46 5.45
CA ALA A 7 2.43 9.73 5.95
C ALA A 7 1.95 8.70 4.92
N THR A 8 1.70 9.11 3.66
CA THR A 8 1.26 8.18 2.62
C THR A 8 2.29 7.09 2.34
N ARG A 9 3.59 7.42 2.39
CA ARG A 9 4.67 6.46 2.16
C ARG A 9 4.78 5.42 3.28
N LEU A 10 4.71 5.85 4.54
CA LEU A 10 4.73 4.95 5.69
C LEU A 10 3.51 4.04 5.72
N THR A 11 2.32 4.59 5.47
CA THR A 11 1.09 3.80 5.37
C THR A 11 1.17 2.79 4.22
N GLY A 12 1.73 3.19 3.07
CA GLY A 12 1.97 2.28 1.94
C GLY A 12 2.86 1.10 2.31
N TYR A 13 3.99 1.34 2.98
CA TYR A 13 4.87 0.26 3.44
C TYR A 13 4.20 -0.67 4.45
N ALA A 14 3.50 -0.11 5.45
CA ALA A 14 2.81 -0.90 6.46
C ALA A 14 1.69 -1.76 5.84
N ALA A 15 0.85 -1.16 5.00
CA ALA A 15 -0.23 -1.86 4.29
C ALA A 15 0.33 -2.93 3.34
N GLY A 16 1.43 -2.64 2.63
CA GLY A 16 2.06 -3.59 1.71
C GLY A 16 2.65 -4.79 2.45
N GLY A 17 3.38 -4.57 3.54
CA GLY A 17 3.96 -5.63 4.36
C GLY A 17 2.90 -6.51 5.00
N ILE A 18 1.93 -5.91 5.68
CA ILE A 18 0.81 -6.65 6.31
C ILE A 18 -0.02 -7.36 5.25
N GLY A 19 -0.33 -6.67 4.14
CA GLY A 19 -1.11 -7.23 3.04
C GLY A 19 -0.46 -8.45 2.41
N MET A 20 0.86 -8.41 2.20
CA MET A 20 1.61 -9.55 1.67
C MET A 20 1.57 -10.75 2.61
N ILE A 21 1.77 -10.53 3.91
CA ILE A 21 1.71 -11.60 4.93
C ILE A 21 0.32 -12.25 4.92
N LEU A 22 -0.74 -11.45 5.02
CA LEU A 22 -2.12 -11.95 5.06
C LEU A 22 -2.52 -12.64 3.76
N PHE A 23 -2.06 -12.13 2.61
CA PHE A 23 -2.31 -12.75 1.32
C PHE A 23 -1.69 -14.14 1.22
N VAL A 24 -0.41 -14.29 1.62
CA VAL A 24 0.29 -15.58 1.61
C VAL A 24 -0.36 -16.57 2.58
N LEU A 25 -0.67 -16.14 3.81
CA LEU A 25 -1.36 -16.98 4.79
C LEU A 25 -2.74 -17.41 4.29
N GLY A 26 -3.50 -16.48 3.70
CA GLY A 26 -4.79 -16.78 3.09
C GLY A 26 -4.69 -17.77 1.92
N ARG A 27 -3.64 -17.68 1.11
CA ARG A 27 -3.36 -18.63 0.02
C ARG A 27 -3.00 -20.03 0.50
N GLN A 28 -2.38 -20.15 1.67
CA GLN A 28 -1.99 -21.43 2.28
C GLN A 28 -3.11 -22.08 3.09
N SER A 29 -4.15 -21.32 3.44
CA SER A 29 -5.31 -21.86 4.14
C SER A 29 -6.12 -22.83 3.25
N GLU A 30 -6.77 -23.82 3.86
CA GLU A 30 -7.63 -24.80 3.18
C GLU A 30 -8.74 -24.15 2.34
N THR A 31 -9.11 -22.91 2.67
CA THR A 31 -10.04 -22.07 1.90
C THR A 31 -9.30 -20.87 1.27
N PRO A 32 -8.71 -21.01 0.07
CA PRO A 32 -7.85 -20.00 -0.54
C PRO A 32 -8.53 -18.66 -0.91
N ARG A 33 -9.84 -18.52 -0.64
CA ARG A 33 -10.64 -17.28 -0.77
C ARG A 33 -11.16 -16.76 0.58
N GLY A 34 -10.61 -17.24 1.70
CA GLY A 34 -11.01 -16.83 3.04
C GLY A 34 -10.70 -15.36 3.37
N ALA A 35 -11.17 -14.90 4.53
CA ALA A 35 -11.05 -13.51 4.96
C ALA A 35 -9.60 -12.99 4.93
N LEU A 36 -8.61 -13.83 5.26
CA LEU A 36 -7.18 -13.47 5.21
C LEU A 36 -6.72 -13.13 3.79
N PHE A 37 -7.12 -13.94 2.80
CA PHE A 37 -6.75 -13.72 1.40
C PHE A 37 -7.34 -12.40 0.88
N VAL A 38 -8.63 -12.17 1.12
CA VAL A 38 -9.33 -10.95 0.67
C VAL A 38 -8.77 -9.71 1.36
N THR A 39 -8.53 -9.78 2.67
CA THR A 39 -7.95 -8.68 3.43
C THR A 39 -6.52 -8.38 2.95
N GLY A 40 -5.70 -9.41 2.74
CA GLY A 40 -4.35 -9.27 2.24
C GLY A 40 -4.30 -8.64 0.85
N ALA A 41 -5.12 -9.13 -0.07
CA ALA A 41 -5.24 -8.57 -1.42
C ALA A 41 -5.68 -7.11 -1.40
N THR A 42 -6.65 -6.77 -0.55
CA THR A 42 -7.15 -5.40 -0.41
C THR A 42 -6.07 -4.46 0.12
N LEU A 43 -5.34 -4.87 1.17
CA LEU A 43 -4.23 -4.09 1.71
C LEU A 43 -3.10 -3.91 0.71
N LEU A 44 -2.79 -4.92 -0.10
CA LEU A 44 -1.82 -4.79 -1.19
C LEU A 44 -2.28 -3.74 -2.21
N ILE A 45 -3.53 -3.77 -2.66
CA ILE A 45 -4.08 -2.76 -3.58
C ILE A 45 -3.97 -1.35 -2.98
N LEU A 46 -4.36 -1.19 -1.71
CA LEU A 46 -4.27 0.09 -1.01
C LEU A 46 -2.82 0.56 -0.87
N SER A 47 -1.86 -0.36 -0.68
CA SER A 47 -0.43 -0.03 -0.63
C SER A 47 0.06 0.56 -1.95
N PHE A 48 -0.32 -0.04 -3.09
CA PHE A 48 0.03 0.49 -4.42
C PHE A 48 -0.59 1.85 -4.66
N ALA A 49 -1.86 2.04 -4.28
CA ALA A 49 -2.52 3.34 -4.38
C ALA A 49 -1.80 4.41 -3.53
N ALA A 50 -1.40 4.08 -2.29
CA ALA A 50 -0.64 4.98 -1.43
C ALA A 50 0.73 5.35 -2.03
N PHE A 51 1.44 4.39 -2.62
CA PHE A 51 2.70 4.67 -3.32
C PHE A 51 2.48 5.56 -4.54
N PHE A 52 1.43 5.33 -5.33
CA PHE A 52 1.08 6.18 -6.47
C PHE A 52 0.82 7.62 -6.03
N VAL A 53 0.04 7.83 -4.96
CA VAL A 53 -0.19 9.16 -4.39
C VAL A 53 1.12 9.80 -3.91
N SER A 54 1.97 9.04 -3.21
CA SER A 54 3.28 9.56 -2.78
C SER A 54 4.16 9.99 -3.95
N TYR A 55 4.09 9.27 -5.08
CA TYR A 55 4.82 9.57 -6.30
C TYR A 55 4.28 10.82 -7.00
N LEU A 56 2.95 10.98 -7.09
CA LEU A 56 2.32 12.19 -7.60
C LEU A 56 2.72 13.42 -6.76
N LEU A 57 2.69 13.32 -5.43
CA LEU A 57 3.13 14.39 -4.53
C LEU A 57 4.59 14.77 -4.76
N TYR A 58 5.45 13.78 -5.05
CA TYR A 58 6.85 14.02 -5.40
C TYR A 58 6.98 14.76 -6.74
N ILE A 59 6.26 14.33 -7.79
CA ILE A 59 6.27 14.99 -9.11
C ILE A 59 5.81 16.43 -9.00
N PHE A 60 4.66 16.68 -8.37
CA PHE A 60 4.15 18.05 -8.21
C PHE A 60 5.17 18.93 -7.47
N LYS A 61 5.76 18.43 -6.39
CA LYS A 61 6.82 19.17 -5.68
C LYS A 61 8.02 19.47 -6.57
N ARG A 62 8.38 18.58 -7.49
CA ARG A 62 9.49 18.77 -8.43
C ARG A 62 9.15 19.79 -9.52
N LEU A 63 7.94 19.74 -10.05
CA LEU A 63 7.46 20.68 -11.09
C LEU A 63 7.22 22.09 -10.52
N SER A 64 6.87 22.21 -9.25
CA SER A 64 6.72 23.52 -8.58
C SER A 64 8.05 24.15 -8.16
N ARG A 65 9.19 23.52 -8.42
CA ARG A 65 10.50 24.15 -8.23
C ARG A 65 10.87 24.91 -9.50
N PRO A 66 11.09 26.24 -9.43
CA PRO A 66 11.55 27.02 -10.58
C PRO A 66 12.96 26.61 -11.01
#